data_AF-A0A1T5DML3-F1
#
_entry.id   AF-A0A1T5DML3-F1
#
_cell.length_a   1.000
_cell.length_b   1.000
_cell.length_c   1.000
_cell.angle_alpha   90.00
_cell.angle_beta   90.00
_cell.angle_gamma   90.00
#
_symmetry.space_group_name_H-M   'P 1'
#
loop_
_entity.id
_entity.type
_entity.pdbx_description
1 polymer ?
#
loop_
_entity_poly.entity_id
_entity_poly.type
_entity_poly.pdbx_seq_one_letter_code
_entity_poly.pdbx_strand_id
1 'polypeptide(L)'
;MIVQLSSGQGPAECELAVVKLYEALNKEYKIKLISKHEARTTGCCVSITFSTEEDLSELEGTVQWICESPFRPHHKRKNWFVDVSIIPEADEVPVFDEKDIRWERFHCGGNGGQNVNKVETGMRLIHIPTGIIITSTEERTQLHNKNKALKRLAAMLKEKEAENKAKQVNDAWREHNRIIRGNPVRVYKGMKFVQKKA
;
A
#
# COMPACT_ATOMS: atom_id res chain seq x y z
N MET A 1 1.93 6.67 -9.04
CA MET A 1 1.50 5.26 -8.97
C MET A 1 2.61 4.40 -8.41
N ILE A 2 2.25 3.36 -7.64
CA ILE A 2 3.20 2.38 -7.09
C ILE A 2 3.06 1.06 -7.85
N VAL A 3 4.18 0.51 -8.28
CA VAL A 3 4.23 -0.77 -9.01
C VAL A 3 5.14 -1.74 -8.26
N GLN A 4 4.68 -2.98 -8.15
CA GLN A 4 5.42 -4.10 -7.59
C GLN A 4 5.74 -5.12 -8.67
N LEU A 5 7.03 -5.47 -8.77
CA LEU A 5 7.51 -6.61 -9.53
C LEU A 5 7.72 -7.78 -8.57
N SER A 6 7.28 -8.97 -8.97
CA SER A 6 7.30 -10.15 -8.12
C SER A 6 7.72 -11.41 -8.88
N SER A 7 8.67 -12.17 -8.33
CA SER A 7 8.99 -13.52 -8.81
C SER A 7 8.00 -14.58 -8.31
N GLY A 8 7.14 -14.22 -7.34
CA GLY A 8 6.30 -15.13 -6.58
C GLY A 8 7.14 -16.26 -5.96
N GLN A 9 6.57 -17.47 -5.94
CA GLN A 9 7.26 -18.70 -5.54
C GLN A 9 8.11 -19.32 -6.69
N GLY A 10 8.59 -18.48 -7.61
CA GLY A 10 9.43 -18.90 -8.73
C GLY A 10 10.84 -19.30 -8.27
N PRO A 11 11.58 -20.07 -9.09
CA PRO A 11 12.99 -20.38 -8.82
C PRO A 11 13.90 -19.16 -9.05
N ALA A 12 15.19 -19.27 -8.73
CA ALA A 12 16.17 -18.19 -8.87
C ALA A 12 16.19 -17.50 -10.26
N GLU A 13 15.82 -18.21 -11.34
CA GLU A 13 15.70 -17.59 -12.67
C GLU A 13 14.58 -16.52 -12.73
N CYS A 14 13.46 -16.72 -12.03
CA CYS A 14 12.40 -15.73 -11.89
C CYS A 14 12.85 -14.55 -11.02
N GLU A 15 13.60 -14.82 -9.95
CA GLU A 15 14.14 -13.77 -9.07
C GLU A 15 15.16 -12.87 -9.82
N LEU A 16 15.96 -13.45 -10.72
CA LEU A 16 16.83 -12.68 -11.61
C LEU A 16 16.02 -11.90 -12.66
N ALA A 17 14.92 -12.47 -13.15
CA ALA A 17 14.04 -11.82 -14.12
C ALA A 17 13.42 -10.54 -13.54
N VAL A 18 13.08 -10.51 -12.25
CA VAL A 18 12.60 -9.30 -11.55
C VAL A 18 13.61 -8.17 -11.66
N VAL A 19 14.89 -8.44 -11.37
CA VAL A 19 15.97 -7.44 -11.43
C VAL A 19 16.15 -6.93 -12.86
N LYS A 20 16.19 -7.84 -13.84
CA LYS A 20 16.34 -7.46 -15.26
C LYS A 20 15.16 -6.65 -15.78
N LEU A 21 13.94 -6.99 -15.35
CA LEU A 21 12.75 -6.24 -15.70
C LEU A 21 12.79 -4.82 -15.12
N TYR A 22 13.17 -4.70 -13.84
CA TYR A 22 13.37 -3.39 -13.21
C TYR A 22 14.42 -2.55 -13.96
N GLU A 23 15.57 -3.12 -14.31
CA GLU A 23 16.61 -2.41 -15.06
C GLU A 23 16.16 -1.98 -16.47
N ALA A 24 15.32 -2.79 -17.13
CA ALA A 24 14.73 -2.44 -18.42
C ALA A 24 13.74 -1.28 -18.27
N LEU A 25 12.84 -1.37 -17.30
CA LEU A 25 11.86 -0.31 -17.03
C LEU A 25 12.53 1.00 -16.57
N ASN A 26 13.62 0.94 -15.81
CA ASN A 26 14.37 2.13 -15.39
C ASN A 26 15.06 2.86 -16.56
N LYS A 27 15.25 2.19 -17.70
CA LYS A 27 15.77 2.81 -18.94
C LYS A 27 14.66 3.38 -19.80
N GLU A 28 13.48 2.77 -19.76
CA GLU A 28 12.30 3.19 -20.53
C GLU A 28 11.57 4.36 -19.85
N TYR A 29 11.49 4.33 -18.53
CA TYR A 29 10.66 5.22 -17.71
C TYR A 29 11.45 5.84 -16.58
N LYS A 30 11.02 7.03 -16.13
CA LYS A 30 11.58 7.65 -14.93
C LYS A 30 10.93 7.03 -13.69
N ILE A 31 11.64 6.11 -13.04
CA ILE A 31 11.14 5.40 -11.84
C ILE A 31 11.98 5.72 -10.60
N LYS A 32 11.36 5.65 -9.43
CA LYS A 32 11.99 5.85 -8.13
C LYS A 32 11.83 4.59 -7.28
N LEU A 33 12.94 4.00 -6.86
CA LEU A 33 12.94 2.82 -6.00
C LEU A 33 12.31 3.14 -4.64
N ILE A 34 11.36 2.31 -4.20
CA ILE A 34 10.75 2.38 -2.85
C ILE A 34 11.35 1.28 -1.97
N SER A 35 11.24 0.03 -2.42
CA SER A 35 11.73 -1.13 -1.66
C SER A 35 12.29 -2.20 -2.58
N LYS A 36 13.24 -2.96 -2.04
CA LYS A 36 13.91 -4.07 -2.72
C LYS A 36 14.04 -5.21 -1.73
N HIS A 37 13.50 -6.38 -2.08
CA HIS A 37 13.60 -7.60 -1.29
C HIS A 37 14.55 -8.56 -1.98
N GLU A 38 15.77 -8.65 -1.45
CA GLU A 38 16.82 -9.51 -2.00
C GLU A 38 16.50 -10.98 -1.75
N ALA A 39 16.82 -11.81 -2.74
CA ALA A 39 16.67 -13.26 -2.62
C ALA A 39 17.89 -13.89 -1.96
N ARG A 40 17.82 -15.22 -1.73
CA ARG A 40 18.97 -15.99 -1.19
C ARG A 40 20.13 -16.06 -2.18
N THR A 41 19.83 -15.97 -3.48
CA THR A 41 20.82 -16.00 -4.54
C THR A 41 21.37 -14.59 -4.80
N THR A 42 22.70 -14.46 -4.82
CA THR A 42 23.38 -13.18 -5.03
C THR A 42 22.93 -12.50 -6.32
N GLY A 43 22.53 -11.22 -6.22
CA GLY A 43 22.09 -10.42 -7.36
C GLY A 43 20.66 -10.71 -7.85
N CYS A 44 19.89 -11.51 -7.11
CA CYS A 44 18.48 -11.80 -7.42
C CYS A 44 17.55 -11.13 -6.40
N CYS A 45 16.31 -10.84 -6.80
CA CYS A 45 15.30 -10.23 -5.93
C CYS A 45 13.99 -10.99 -6.02
N VAL A 46 13.36 -11.20 -4.88
CA VAL A 46 12.02 -11.79 -4.80
C VAL A 46 10.97 -10.76 -5.22
N SER A 47 11.14 -9.51 -4.78
CA SER A 47 10.27 -8.41 -5.14
C SER A 47 10.99 -7.07 -5.17
N ILE A 48 10.54 -6.19 -6.07
CA ILE A 48 11.00 -4.80 -6.18
C ILE A 48 9.77 -3.92 -6.30
N THR A 49 9.69 -2.88 -5.46
CA THR A 49 8.61 -1.89 -5.50
C THR A 49 9.19 -0.53 -5.86
N PHE A 50 8.56 0.16 -6.79
CA PHE A 50 8.97 1.48 -7.23
C PHE A 50 7.76 2.40 -7.49
N SER A 51 7.97 3.71 -7.43
CA SER A 51 7.00 4.70 -7.88
C SER A 51 7.37 5.28 -9.23
N THR A 52 6.34 5.67 -9.97
CA THR A 52 6.46 6.43 -11.22
C THR A 52 5.31 7.40 -11.38
N GLU A 53 5.55 8.46 -12.16
CA GLU A 53 4.55 9.45 -12.57
C GLU A 53 3.81 9.03 -13.86
N GLU A 54 4.38 8.10 -14.63
CA GLU A 54 3.81 7.62 -15.88
C GLU A 54 2.76 6.53 -15.63
N ASP A 55 1.78 6.39 -16.53
CA ASP A 55 0.77 5.33 -16.43
C ASP A 55 1.30 4.01 -16.98
N LEU A 56 1.51 3.04 -16.09
CA LEU A 56 1.95 1.68 -16.39
C LEU A 56 0.83 0.64 -16.27
N SER A 57 -0.44 1.05 -16.29
CA SER A 57 -1.60 0.16 -16.25
C SER A 57 -1.57 -0.91 -17.34
N GLU A 58 -1.03 -0.58 -18.51
CA GLU A 58 -0.86 -1.55 -19.60
C GLU A 58 0.12 -2.68 -19.29
N LEU A 59 0.97 -2.52 -18.26
CA LEU A 59 1.96 -3.53 -17.86
C LEU A 59 1.46 -4.48 -16.78
N GLU A 60 0.28 -4.21 -16.21
CA GLU A 60 -0.30 -5.03 -15.16
C GLU A 60 -0.57 -6.45 -15.66
N GLY A 61 -0.05 -7.43 -14.93
CA GLY A 61 -0.13 -8.84 -15.24
C GLY A 61 1.23 -9.48 -15.42
N THR A 62 1.28 -10.53 -16.25
CA THR A 62 2.45 -11.41 -16.32
C THR A 62 3.42 -10.99 -17.42
N VAL A 63 4.71 -10.89 -17.08
CA VAL A 63 5.81 -10.71 -18.02
C VAL A 63 6.55 -12.03 -18.18
N GLN A 64 6.81 -12.44 -19.43
CA GLN A 64 7.57 -13.65 -19.74
C GLN A 64 9.01 -13.31 -20.15
N TRP A 65 9.97 -13.96 -19.51
CA TRP A 65 11.36 -13.99 -19.93
C TRP A 65 11.75 -15.35 -20.50
N ILE A 66 12.22 -15.36 -21.74
CA ILE A 66 12.65 -16.57 -22.46
C ILE A 66 14.19 -16.60 -22.48
N CYS A 67 14.79 -17.43 -21.64
CA CYS A 67 16.24 -17.59 -21.55
C CYS A 67 16.59 -18.98 -21.01
N GLU A 68 17.73 -19.53 -21.43
CA GLU A 68 18.31 -20.71 -20.79
C GLU A 68 18.68 -20.37 -19.34
N SER A 69 18.57 -21.34 -18.44
CA SER A 69 18.82 -21.08 -17.02
C SER A 69 20.30 -20.72 -16.79
N PRO A 70 20.59 -19.54 -16.21
CA PRO A 70 21.95 -19.19 -15.79
C PRO A 70 22.38 -19.91 -14.52
N PHE A 71 21.44 -20.43 -13.72
CA PHE A 71 21.72 -21.10 -12.44
C PHE A 71 21.79 -22.62 -12.55
N ARG A 72 21.11 -23.20 -13.55
CA ARG A 72 21.04 -24.64 -13.78
C ARG A 72 21.51 -24.97 -15.21
N PRO A 73 22.82 -25.21 -15.39
CA PRO A 73 23.35 -25.62 -16.69
C PRO A 73 22.61 -26.83 -17.25
N HIS A 74 22.37 -26.85 -18.57
CA HIS A 74 21.68 -27.91 -19.33
C HIS A 74 20.20 -28.15 -18.97
N HIS A 75 19.58 -27.32 -18.14
CA HIS A 75 18.16 -27.46 -17.83
C HIS A 75 17.28 -27.10 -19.04
N LYS A 76 16.30 -27.95 -19.38
CA LYS A 76 15.47 -27.82 -20.59
C LYS A 76 14.48 -26.64 -20.57
N ARG A 77 14.08 -26.19 -19.37
CA ARG A 77 13.11 -25.08 -19.21
C ARG A 77 13.77 -23.75 -19.60
N LYS A 78 13.07 -22.99 -20.46
CA LYS A 78 13.51 -21.66 -20.91
C LYS A 78 12.53 -20.53 -20.62
N ASN A 79 11.35 -20.83 -20.08
CA ASN A 79 10.29 -19.84 -19.82
C ASN A 79 10.21 -19.53 -18.33
N TRP A 80 10.44 -18.26 -17.99
CA TRP A 80 10.39 -17.67 -16.66
C TRP A 80 9.33 -16.58 -16.66
N PHE A 81 8.60 -16.44 -15.56
CA PHE A 81 7.48 -15.52 -15.44
C PHE A 81 7.69 -14.61 -14.23
N VAL A 82 7.36 -13.34 -14.41
CA VAL A 82 7.38 -12.30 -13.38
C VAL A 82 6.01 -11.64 -13.40
N ASP A 83 5.49 -11.36 -12.22
CA ASP A 83 4.25 -10.62 -12.07
C ASP A 83 4.53 -9.13 -11.88
N VAL A 84 3.71 -8.31 -12.51
CA VAL A 84 3.69 -6.85 -12.41
C VAL A 84 2.32 -6.48 -11.87
N SER A 85 2.31 -5.97 -10.65
CA SER A 85 1.08 -5.59 -9.95
C SER A 85 1.11 -4.12 -9.61
N ILE A 86 -0.02 -3.44 -9.79
CA ILE A 86 -0.17 -2.04 -9.41
C ILE A 86 -0.72 -2.00 -7.99
N ILE A 87 0.04 -1.38 -7.10
CA ILE A 87 -0.39 -1.21 -5.71
C ILE A 87 -1.15 0.13 -5.64
N PRO A 88 -2.43 0.13 -5.24
CA PRO A 88 -3.14 1.37 -5.02
C PRO A 88 -2.41 2.16 -3.93
N GLU A 89 -2.22 3.46 -4.18
CA GLU A 89 -1.72 4.36 -3.14
C GLU A 89 -2.77 4.39 -2.04
N ALA A 90 -2.36 4.13 -0.80
CA ALA A 90 -3.25 4.25 0.33
C ALA A 90 -3.68 5.72 0.46
N ASP A 91 -4.97 5.97 0.62
CA ASP A 91 -5.46 7.33 0.90
C ASP A 91 -4.69 7.88 2.11
N GLU A 92 -4.00 9.02 1.90
CA GLU A 92 -3.39 9.75 3.00
C GLU A 92 -4.50 10.16 3.97
N VAL A 93 -4.40 9.71 5.21
CA VAL A 93 -5.30 10.19 6.26
C VAL A 93 -4.90 11.66 6.49
N PRO A 94 -5.80 12.64 6.27
CA PRO A 94 -5.44 14.03 6.39
C PRO A 94 -4.84 14.31 7.76
N VAL A 95 -3.75 15.07 7.75
CA VAL A 95 -3.10 15.56 8.97
C VAL A 95 -4.14 16.36 9.74
N PHE A 96 -4.23 16.10 11.05
CA PHE A 96 -5.14 16.77 11.98
C PHE A 96 -5.04 18.31 11.85
N ASP A 97 -6.08 18.95 11.30
CA ASP A 97 -6.29 20.40 11.37
C ASP A 97 -7.57 20.67 12.18
N GLU A 98 -7.51 21.65 13.10
CA GLU A 98 -8.67 22.05 13.90
C GLU A 98 -9.81 22.61 13.05
N LYS A 99 -9.51 23.09 11.83
CA LYS A 99 -10.51 23.62 10.89
C LYS A 99 -11.45 22.56 10.32
N ASP A 100 -11.01 21.31 10.28
CA ASP A 100 -11.77 20.17 9.75
C ASP A 100 -12.75 19.57 10.78
N ILE A 101 -12.81 20.20 11.96
CA ILE A 101 -13.60 19.72 13.09
C ILE A 101 -14.80 20.61 13.31
N ARG A 102 -15.99 20.03 13.19
CA ARG A 102 -17.22 20.62 13.68
C ARG A 102 -17.48 20.18 15.12
N TRP A 103 -17.64 21.16 16.00
CA TRP A 103 -17.97 20.94 17.40
C TRP A 103 -19.45 21.18 17.66
N GLU A 104 -20.08 20.25 18.36
CA GLU A 104 -21.44 20.41 18.88
C GLU A 104 -21.40 20.25 20.40
N ARG A 105 -22.05 21.19 21.11
CA ARG A 105 -22.24 21.13 22.55
C ARG A 105 -23.62 20.56 22.84
N PHE A 106 -23.74 19.79 23.90
CA PHE A 106 -25.02 19.25 24.34
C PHE A 106 -25.03 18.98 25.84
N HIS A 107 -26.23 18.87 26.41
CA HIS A 107 -26.42 18.48 27.80
C HIS A 107 -26.16 16.98 27.97
N CYS A 108 -25.36 16.62 28.98
CA CYS A 108 -25.11 15.22 29.30
C CYS A 108 -26.39 14.57 29.84
N GLY A 109 -26.89 13.53 29.17
CA GLY A 109 -27.99 12.71 29.67
C GLY A 109 -27.50 11.72 30.73
N GLY A 110 -28.11 11.72 31.92
CA GLY A 110 -27.81 10.75 32.98
C GLY A 110 -28.43 11.14 34.33
N ASN A 111 -28.29 10.27 35.34
CA ASN A 111 -28.79 10.47 36.73
C ASN A 111 -28.00 11.54 37.51
N GLY A 112 -27.62 12.65 36.86
CA GLY A 112 -26.89 13.75 37.46
C GLY A 112 -27.81 14.74 38.17
N GLY A 113 -27.33 15.34 39.27
CA GLY A 113 -28.03 16.40 39.98
C GLY A 113 -28.22 17.68 39.15
N GLN A 114 -28.83 18.71 39.73
CA GLN A 114 -29.19 19.97 39.03
C GLN A 114 -28.09 20.57 38.13
N ASN A 115 -26.82 20.47 38.53
CA ASN A 115 -25.69 20.98 37.74
C ASN A 115 -25.46 20.24 36.42
N VAL A 116 -25.78 18.95 36.33
CA VAL A 116 -25.59 18.15 35.10
C VAL A 116 -26.66 18.50 34.06
N ASN A 117 -27.89 18.78 34.52
CA ASN A 117 -29.00 19.14 33.64
C ASN A 117 -28.93 20.60 33.17
N LYS A 118 -28.25 21.48 33.92
CA LYS A 118 -28.16 22.92 33.62
C LYS A 118 -26.96 23.30 32.74
N VAL A 119 -25.86 22.57 32.80
CA VAL A 119 -24.61 22.94 32.11
C VAL A 119 -24.35 22.02 30.91
N GLU A 120 -24.13 22.62 29.74
CA GLU A 120 -23.76 21.92 28.50
C GLU A 120 -22.29 21.45 28.55
N THR A 121 -22.00 20.42 29.35
CA THR A 121 -20.64 19.88 29.50
C THR A 121 -20.29 18.86 28.41
N GLY A 122 -21.28 18.30 27.71
CA GLY A 122 -21.10 17.30 26.66
C GLY A 122 -20.57 17.91 25.37
N MET A 123 -19.53 17.28 24.82
CA MET A 123 -18.92 17.70 23.55
C MET A 123 -19.04 16.58 22.53
N ARG A 124 -19.49 16.91 21.32
CA ARG A 124 -19.44 16.07 20.14
C ARG A 124 -18.48 16.69 19.14
N LEU A 125 -17.55 15.87 18.68
CA LEU A 125 -16.59 16.15 17.63
C LEU A 125 -17.08 15.45 16.36
N ILE A 126 -17.13 16.17 15.25
CA ILE A 126 -17.37 15.62 13.92
C ILE A 126 -16.18 16.00 13.04
N HIS A 127 -15.41 15.01 12.59
CA HIS A 127 -14.33 15.22 11.65
C HIS A 127 -14.89 15.15 10.23
N ILE A 128 -14.96 16.30 9.56
CA ILE A 128 -15.63 16.48 8.27
C ILE A 128 -15.05 15.55 7.19
N PRO A 129 -13.72 15.44 6.98
CA PRO A 129 -13.19 14.68 5.85
C PRO A 129 -13.30 13.17 6.04
N THR A 130 -13.32 12.66 7.27
CA THR A 130 -13.44 11.20 7.51
C THR A 130 -14.83 10.75 7.92
N GLY A 131 -15.74 11.68 8.25
CA GLY A 131 -17.06 11.40 8.80
C GLY A 131 -17.04 10.81 10.22
N ILE A 132 -15.90 10.81 10.91
CA ILE A 132 -15.76 10.25 12.26
C ILE A 132 -16.49 11.16 13.26
N ILE A 133 -17.43 10.57 14.00
CA ILE A 133 -18.19 11.26 15.06
C ILE A 133 -17.77 10.69 16.41
N ILE A 134 -17.33 11.56 17.32
CA ILE A 134 -16.90 11.19 18.67
C ILE A 134 -17.66 12.04 19.68
N THR A 135 -18.26 11.39 20.68
CA THR A 135 -18.90 12.07 21.82
C THR A 135 -18.08 11.87 23.08
N SER A 136 -17.89 12.95 23.87
CA SER A 136 -17.24 12.92 25.18
C SER A 136 -18.10 13.62 26.23
N THR A 137 -18.50 12.87 27.24
CA THR A 137 -19.36 13.31 28.36
C THR A 137 -18.80 12.93 29.73
N GLU A 138 -17.58 12.38 29.77
CA GLU A 138 -17.00 11.75 30.97
C GLU A 138 -16.52 12.76 32.01
N GLU A 139 -16.12 13.95 31.57
CA GLU A 139 -15.53 14.97 32.42
C GLU A 139 -16.56 16.03 32.83
N ARG A 140 -16.34 16.66 33.99
CA ARG A 140 -17.23 17.70 34.53
C ARG A 140 -17.15 19.04 33.80
N THR A 141 -16.17 19.22 32.92
CA THR A 141 -15.94 20.49 32.22
C THR A 141 -15.83 20.30 30.71
N GLN A 142 -16.31 21.29 29.98
CA GLN A 142 -16.30 21.30 28.51
C GLN A 142 -14.87 21.17 27.95
N LEU A 143 -13.89 21.87 28.53
CA LEU A 143 -12.51 21.86 28.06
C LEU A 143 -11.88 20.47 28.16
N HIS A 144 -12.11 19.76 29.27
CA HIS A 144 -11.58 18.41 29.45
C HIS A 144 -12.26 17.41 28.49
N ASN A 145 -13.57 17.53 28.28
CA ASN A 145 -14.28 16.73 27.27
C ASN A 145 -13.80 17.03 25.84
N LYS A 146 -13.49 18.29 25.52
CA LYS A 146 -12.88 18.68 24.24
C LYS A 146 -11.52 17.98 24.04
N ASN A 147 -10.62 18.09 25.02
CA ASN A 147 -9.29 17.48 24.96
C ASN A 147 -9.36 15.95 24.86
N LYS A 148 -10.31 15.32 25.52
CA LYS A 148 -10.52 13.87 25.47
C LYS A 148 -11.03 13.41 24.10
N ALA A 149 -11.99 14.15 23.53
CA ALA A 149 -12.48 13.89 22.17
C ALA A 149 -11.36 14.03 21.13
N LEU A 150 -10.49 15.05 21.26
CA LEU A 150 -9.32 15.22 20.41
C LEU A 150 -8.33 14.05 20.50
N LYS A 151 -8.01 13.60 21.71
CA LYS A 151 -7.14 12.43 21.92
C LYS A 151 -7.71 11.16 21.29
N ARG A 152 -9.03 10.95 21.40
CA ARG A 152 -9.73 9.83 20.75
C ARG A 152 -9.70 9.92 19.24
N LEU A 153 -9.92 11.12 18.67
CA LEU A 153 -9.83 11.33 17.23
C LEU A 153 -8.43 10.98 16.72
N ALA A 154 -7.38 11.50 17.38
CA ALA A 154 -6.00 11.22 17.00
C ALA A 154 -5.67 9.71 17.05
N ALA A 155 -6.17 8.99 18.06
CA ALA A 155 -6.02 7.54 18.15
C ALA A 155 -6.72 6.81 17.00
N MET A 156 -7.97 7.17 16.70
CA MET A 156 -8.75 6.57 15.60
C MET A 156 -8.17 6.86 14.22
N LEU A 157 -7.67 8.08 13.99
CA LEU A 157 -7.00 8.43 12.72
C LEU A 157 -5.72 7.62 12.54
N LYS A 158 -4.92 7.47 13.60
CA LYS A 158 -3.70 6.66 13.58
C LYS A 158 -3.99 5.17 13.36
N GLU A 159 -5.03 4.65 13.99
CA GLU A 159 -5.48 3.27 13.78
C GLU A 159 -5.93 3.05 12.35
N LYS A 160 -6.74 3.97 11.79
CA LYS A 160 -7.17 3.93 10.39
C LYS A 160 -5.99 4.01 9.42
N GLU A 161 -4.99 4.84 9.70
CA GLU A 161 -3.76 4.91 8.90
C GLU A 161 -2.99 3.59 8.95
N ALA A 162 -2.87 2.97 10.14
CA ALA A 162 -2.22 1.67 10.29
C ALA A 162 -2.98 0.55 9.56
N GLU A 163 -4.31 0.54 9.63
CA GLU A 163 -5.15 -0.38 8.87
C GLU A 163 -4.98 -0.21 7.36
N ASN A 164 -4.95 1.02 6.86
CA ASN A 164 -4.74 1.31 5.44
C ASN A 164 -3.37 0.81 4.98
N LYS A 165 -2.30 1.05 5.75
CA LYS A 165 -0.96 0.51 5.47
C LYS A 165 -0.94 -1.02 5.50
N ALA A 166 -1.61 -1.63 6.47
CA ALA A 166 -1.69 -3.08 6.58
C ALA A 166 -2.44 -3.72 5.41
N LYS A 167 -3.54 -3.09 4.94
CA LYS A 167 -4.25 -3.50 3.72
C LYS A 167 -3.35 -3.43 2.50
N GLN A 168 -2.64 -2.32 2.32
CA GLN A 168 -1.70 -2.15 1.21
C GLN A 168 -0.63 -3.24 1.18
N VAL A 169 -0.06 -3.58 2.33
CA VAL A 169 0.90 -4.69 2.47
C VAL A 169 0.24 -6.03 2.17
N ASN A 170 -0.97 -6.28 2.65
CA ASN A 170 -1.69 -7.54 2.40
C ASN A 170 -2.02 -7.71 0.92
N ASP A 171 -2.52 -6.68 0.25
CA ASP A 171 -2.82 -6.72 -1.18
C ASP A 171 -1.55 -6.98 -2.01
N ALA A 172 -0.45 -6.29 -1.68
CA ALA A 172 0.87 -6.56 -2.24
C ALA A 172 1.32 -8.03 -2.05
N TRP A 173 1.05 -8.62 -0.89
CA TRP A 173 1.34 -10.02 -0.58
C TRP A 173 0.41 -11.01 -1.31
N ARG A 174 -0.87 -10.68 -1.49
CA ARG A 174 -1.82 -11.52 -2.22
C ARG A 174 -1.46 -11.60 -3.69
N GLU A 175 -1.15 -10.46 -4.30
CA GLU A 175 -0.73 -10.42 -5.70
C GLU A 175 0.63 -11.08 -5.92
N HIS A 176 1.56 -10.95 -4.96
CA HIS A 176 2.82 -11.72 -4.98
C HIS A 176 2.60 -13.24 -5.16
N ASN A 177 1.52 -13.79 -4.59
CA ASN A 177 1.21 -15.22 -4.68
C ASN A 177 0.37 -15.61 -5.92
N ARG A 178 -0.22 -14.65 -6.63
CA ARG A 178 -1.21 -14.90 -7.70
C ARG A 178 -0.59 -14.83 -9.10
N ILE A 179 0.57 -15.45 -9.31
CA ILE A 179 1.19 -15.45 -10.64
C ILE A 179 0.45 -16.40 -11.59
N ILE A 180 -0.22 -15.83 -12.60
CA ILE A 180 -0.85 -16.56 -13.68
C ILE A 180 0.22 -16.93 -14.72
N ARG A 181 0.30 -18.21 -15.10
CA ARG A 181 1.24 -18.67 -16.13
C ARG A 181 0.51 -18.75 -17.46
N GLY A 182 0.77 -17.79 -18.35
CA GLY A 182 0.14 -17.72 -19.69
C GLY A 182 -0.34 -16.30 -20.01
N ASN A 183 -0.56 -16.00 -21.28
CA ASN A 183 -0.95 -14.66 -21.79
C ASN A 183 -0.04 -13.50 -21.30
N PRO A 184 1.27 -13.54 -21.61
CA PRO A 184 2.18 -12.50 -21.14
C PRO A 184 1.90 -11.17 -21.82
N VAL A 185 1.86 -10.11 -21.02
CA VAL A 185 1.69 -8.71 -21.45
C VAL A 185 2.94 -8.23 -22.20
N ARG A 186 4.12 -8.62 -21.71
CA ARG A 186 5.39 -8.40 -22.40
C ARG A 186 6.24 -9.67 -22.42
N VAL A 187 7.01 -9.83 -23.50
CA VAL A 187 7.94 -10.94 -23.68
C VAL A 187 9.36 -10.41 -23.89
N TYR A 188 10.31 -10.90 -23.11
CA TYR A 188 11.73 -10.58 -23.22
C TYR A 188 12.53 -11.83 -23.59
N LYS A 189 13.60 -11.68 -24.38
CA LYS A 189 14.43 -12.79 -24.87
C LYS A 189 15.91 -12.63 -24.54
N GLY A 190 16.53 -13.76 -24.23
CA GLY A 190 17.97 -13.90 -24.04
C GLY A 190 18.49 -13.20 -22.78
N MET A 191 19.79 -13.36 -22.52
CA MET A 191 20.42 -12.85 -21.30
C MET A 191 20.57 -11.31 -21.30
N LYS A 192 20.59 -10.72 -22.51
CA LYS A 192 20.54 -9.28 -22.75
C LYS A 192 19.16 -8.66 -22.48
N PHE A 193 18.14 -9.47 -22.20
CA PHE A 193 16.79 -9.04 -21.84
C PHE A 193 16.18 -8.09 -22.88
N VAL A 194 16.22 -8.48 -24.16
CA VAL A 194 15.69 -7.66 -25.26
C VAL A 194 14.19 -7.88 -25.37
N GLN A 195 13.41 -6.81 -25.35
CA GLN A 195 11.95 -6.88 -25.55
C GLN A 195 11.65 -7.40 -26.95
N LYS A 196 10.86 -8.47 -27.03
CA LYS A 196 10.27 -8.91 -28.29
C LYS A 196 9.05 -8.02 -28.54
N LYS A 197 9.17 -7.06 -29.44
CA LYS A 197 7.99 -6.34 -29.95
C LYS A 197 7.07 -7.37 -30.64
N ALA A 198 5.79 -7.32 -30.28
CA ALA A 198 4.76 -8.18 -30.86
C ALA A 198 4.63 -7.93 -32.36
#